data_AF-A0A7Y2C9V0-F1
#
_entry.id   AF-A0A7Y2C9V0-F1
#
_cell.length_a   1.000
_cell.length_b   1.000
_cell.length_c   1.000
_cell.angle_alpha   90.00
_cell.angle_beta   90.00
_cell.angle_gamma   90.00
#
_symmetry.space_group_name_H-M   'P 1'
#
loop_
_entity.id
_entity.type
_entity.pdbx_description
1 polymer ?
#
loop_
_entity_poly.entity_id
_entity_poly.type
_entity_poly.pdbx_seq_one_letter_code
_entity_poly.pdbx_strand_id
1 'polypeptide(L)'
;HCLSVLEDSGQRFSYLLLLQPTSPIREVPKIDEAISVLRESGCDSVVSVVPVDHFHPNRMKRIVNGAVLPYCEPELENTRFADLPTAFHRDGSIYAMRTELPRTQRTLLGDEVRAVVNSREMFVNIDTERDWNHAEELLRS
;
A
#
# COMPACT_ATOMS: atom_id res chain seq x y z
N HIS A 1 -1.21 -8.16 19.71
CA HIS A 1 -0.62 -9.37 20.31
C HIS A 1 0.91 -9.32 20.30
N CYS A 2 1.59 -9.35 19.13
CA CYS A 2 3.07 -9.33 19.03
C CYS A 2 3.75 -8.24 19.90
N LEU A 3 3.32 -6.97 19.79
CA LEU A 3 3.88 -5.88 20.58
C LEU A 3 3.78 -6.10 22.11
N SER A 4 2.70 -6.72 22.58
CA SER A 4 2.53 -7.04 24.00
C SER A 4 3.53 -8.10 24.46
N VAL A 5 3.68 -9.18 23.68
CA VAL A 5 4.61 -10.28 23.99
C VAL A 5 6.05 -9.78 24.07
N LEU A 6 6.45 -8.89 23.15
CA LEU A 6 7.79 -8.28 23.18
C LEU A 6 7.98 -7.38 24.39
N GLU A 7 6.97 -6.58 24.75
CA GLU A 7 7.03 -5.72 25.92
C GLU A 7 7.08 -6.50 27.24
N ASP A 8 6.35 -7.60 27.35
CA ASP A 8 6.41 -8.52 28.51
C ASP A 8 7.80 -9.15 28.66
N SER A 9 8.55 -9.27 27.56
CA SER A 9 9.97 -9.67 27.55
C SER A 9 10.96 -8.53 27.84
N GLY A 10 10.45 -7.33 28.13
CA GLY A 10 11.25 -6.12 28.39
C GLY A 10 11.70 -5.36 27.14
N GLN A 11 11.22 -5.74 25.95
CA GLN A 11 11.60 -5.10 24.68
C GLN A 11 10.54 -4.09 24.23
N ARG A 12 10.96 -2.85 23.99
CA ARG A 12 10.07 -1.77 23.53
C ARG A 12 10.59 -1.17 22.23
N PHE A 13 9.66 -0.92 21.31
CA PHE A 13 9.94 -0.34 20.00
C PHE A 13 9.05 0.88 19.78
N SER A 14 9.62 1.94 19.22
CA SER A 14 8.87 3.15 18.85
C SER A 14 8.13 2.99 17.52
N TYR A 15 8.64 2.12 16.65
CA TYR A 15 8.10 1.88 15.32
C TYR A 15 7.83 0.39 15.10
N LEU A 16 6.79 0.10 14.32
CA LEU A 16 6.44 -1.22 13.81
C LEU A 16 6.54 -1.19 12.29
N LEU A 17 7.23 -2.16 11.72
CA LEU A 17 7.25 -2.41 10.29
C LEU A 17 6.51 -3.72 10.02
N LEU A 18 5.38 -3.65 9.32
CA LEU A 18 4.61 -4.80 8.89
C LEU A 18 4.88 -5.06 7.41
N LEU A 19 5.45 -6.24 7.13
CA LEU A 19 5.78 -6.72 5.80
C LEU A 19 4.91 -7.93 5.49
N GLN A 20 4.02 -7.80 4.52
CA GLN A 20 3.10 -8.90 4.18
C GLN A 20 3.84 -9.98 3.36
N PRO A 21 3.66 -11.27 3.69
CA PRO A 21 4.29 -12.36 2.95
C PRO A 21 3.70 -12.56 1.54
N THR A 22 2.50 -12.03 1.29
CA THR A 22 1.83 -12.08 -0.01
C THR A 22 2.47 -11.17 -1.05
N SER A 23 3.33 -10.24 -0.63
CA SER A 23 4.15 -9.41 -1.53
C SER A 23 5.61 -9.89 -1.46
N PRO A 24 5.99 -10.93 -2.21
CA PRO A 24 7.33 -11.53 -2.13
C PRO A 24 8.41 -10.64 -2.74
N ILE A 25 8.07 -9.86 -3.76
CA ILE A 25 9.01 -8.96 -4.44
C ILE A 25 8.96 -7.62 -3.73
N ARG A 26 10.03 -7.34 -2.99
CA ARG A 26 10.19 -6.10 -2.22
C ARG A 26 11.66 -5.73 -2.19
N GLU A 27 11.96 -4.54 -2.69
CA GLU A 27 13.32 -4.04 -2.74
C GLU A 27 13.75 -3.53 -1.36
N VAL A 28 14.92 -3.97 -0.89
CA VAL A 28 15.50 -3.51 0.40
C VAL A 28 15.58 -1.98 0.48
N PRO A 29 16.02 -1.24 -0.56
CA PRO A 29 16.02 0.22 -0.54
C PRO A 29 14.66 0.86 -0.25
N LYS A 30 13.55 0.20 -0.61
CA LYS A 30 12.19 0.72 -0.34
C LYS A 30 11.78 0.57 1.11
N ILE A 31 12.29 -0.45 1.79
CA ILE A 31 12.13 -0.60 3.25
C ILE A 31 12.89 0.53 3.95
N ASP A 32 14.14 0.76 3.56
CA ASP A 32 14.97 1.82 4.13
C ASP A 32 14.36 3.21 3.88
N GLU A 33 13.83 3.46 2.68
CA GLU A 33 13.10 4.67 2.32
C GLU A 33 11.89 4.89 3.26
N ALA A 34 11.07 3.85 3.47
CA ALA A 34 9.89 3.95 4.32
C ALA A 34 10.25 4.26 5.78
N ILE A 35 11.34 3.66 6.28
CA ILE A 35 11.87 3.94 7.62
C ILE A 35 12.37 5.39 7.72
N SER A 36 13.10 5.87 6.71
CA SER A 36 13.59 7.25 6.66
C SER A 36 12.44 8.25 6.69
N VAL A 37 11.45 8.07 5.80
CA VAL A 37 10.26 8.94 5.73
C VAL A 37 9.52 8.98 7.05
N LEU A 38 9.31 7.83 7.71
CA LEU A 38 8.61 7.77 8.99
C LEU A 38 9.38 8.53 10.10
N ARG A 39 10.71 8.43 10.10
CA ARG A 39 11.56 9.08 11.11
C ARG A 39 11.71 10.58 10.91
N GLU A 40 11.77 11.03 9.65
CA GLU A 40 12.16 12.40 9.30
C GLU A 40 10.97 13.33 9.09
N SER A 41 9.84 12.82 8.58
CA SER A 41 8.68 13.67 8.25
C SER A 41 7.79 13.98 9.46
N GLY A 42 7.93 13.25 10.56
CA GLY A 42 7.05 13.34 11.71
C GLY A 42 5.68 12.68 11.51
N CYS A 43 5.42 12.02 10.37
CA CYS A 43 4.16 11.33 10.11
C CYS A 43 3.91 10.18 11.10
N ASP A 44 2.66 9.68 11.11
CA ASP A 44 2.26 8.58 11.98
C ASP A 44 2.48 7.22 11.32
N SER A 45 2.41 7.19 9.99
CA SER A 45 2.56 5.98 9.19
C SER A 45 3.06 6.26 7.76
N VAL A 46 3.68 5.26 7.18
CA VAL A 46 4.14 5.20 5.79
C VAL A 46 3.64 3.91 5.17
N VAL A 47 3.07 4.00 3.97
CA VAL A 47 2.64 2.84 3.18
C VAL A 47 3.32 2.79 1.84
N SER A 48 3.57 1.59 1.32
CA SER A 48 3.97 1.45 -0.07
C SER A 48 2.78 1.49 -1.02
N VAL A 49 2.98 2.11 -2.17
CA VAL A 49 1.98 2.26 -3.21
C VAL A 49 2.58 2.07 -4.59
N VAL A 50 1.73 1.69 -5.56
CA VAL A 50 2.09 1.56 -6.98
C VAL A 50 1.15 2.41 -7.83
N PRO A 51 1.63 3.02 -8.93
CA PRO A 51 0.78 3.81 -9.81
C PRO A 51 -0.27 2.93 -10.53
N VAL A 52 -1.48 3.47 -10.70
CA VAL A 52 -2.56 2.79 -11.44
C VAL A 52 -2.73 3.37 -12.84
N ASP A 53 -2.83 2.48 -13.83
CA ASP A 53 -3.04 2.81 -15.24
C ASP A 53 -4.53 2.57 -15.58
N HIS A 54 -4.83 1.48 -16.28
CA HIS A 54 -6.17 1.15 -16.77
C HIS A 54 -7.24 1.04 -15.67
N PHE A 55 -6.84 0.87 -14.42
CA PHE A 55 -7.73 0.78 -13.25
C PHE A 55 -7.85 2.10 -12.48
N HIS A 56 -7.66 3.24 -13.12
CA HIS A 56 -7.83 4.54 -12.48
C HIS A 56 -9.24 4.70 -11.85
N PRO A 57 -9.38 5.22 -10.60
CA PRO A 57 -10.66 5.33 -9.89
C PRO A 57 -11.77 6.04 -10.67
N ASN A 58 -11.42 7.04 -11.49
CA ASN A 58 -12.36 7.75 -12.36
C ASN A 58 -13.07 6.81 -13.38
N ARG A 59 -12.38 5.76 -13.83
CA ARG A 59 -12.92 4.74 -14.75
C ARG A 59 -13.58 3.56 -14.04
N MET A 60 -13.46 3.46 -12.71
CA MET A 60 -14.15 2.44 -11.93
C MET A 60 -15.64 2.79 -11.78
N LYS A 61 -16.50 1.80 -12.06
CA LYS A 61 -17.97 1.96 -12.01
C LYS A 61 -18.60 0.92 -11.09
N ARG A 62 -19.73 1.27 -10.49
CA ARG A 62 -20.63 0.34 -9.80
C ARG A 62 -21.80 -0.01 -10.70
N ILE A 63 -22.29 -1.25 -10.60
CA ILE A 63 -23.48 -1.69 -11.32
C ILE A 63 -24.62 -1.82 -10.30
N VAL A 64 -25.70 -1.07 -10.51
CA VAL A 64 -26.90 -1.11 -9.65
C VAL A 64 -28.12 -1.34 -10.54
N ASN A 65 -28.78 -2.49 -10.40
CA ASN A 65 -29.93 -2.87 -11.23
C ASN A 65 -29.67 -2.76 -12.74
N GLY A 66 -28.45 -3.12 -13.18
CA GLY A 66 -28.02 -3.02 -14.59
C GLY A 66 -27.58 -1.62 -15.04
N ALA A 67 -27.75 -0.58 -14.21
CA ALA A 67 -27.23 0.75 -14.49
C ALA A 67 -25.75 0.87 -14.09
N VAL A 68 -24.94 1.47 -14.96
CA VAL A 68 -23.52 1.76 -14.71
C VAL A 68 -23.40 3.16 -14.12
N LEU A 69 -22.90 3.25 -12.89
CA LEU A 69 -22.78 4.50 -12.14
C LEU A 69 -21.31 4.73 -11.72
N PRO A 70 -20.88 5.99 -11.54
CA PRO A 70 -19.57 6.28 -10.96
C PRO A 70 -19.37 5.58 -9.60
N TYR A 71 -18.17 5.04 -9.38
CA TYR A 71 -17.78 4.45 -8.09
C TYR A 71 -17.25 5.54 -7.12
N CYS A 72 -16.39 6.43 -7.61
CA CYS A 72 -15.85 7.57 -6.87
C CYS A 72 -16.38 8.89 -7.47
N GLU A 73 -15.51 9.61 -8.18
CA GLU A 73 -15.84 10.88 -8.83
C GLU A 73 -16.57 10.65 -10.16
N PRO A 74 -17.44 11.59 -10.56
CA PRO A 74 -18.02 11.58 -11.90
C PRO A 74 -16.92 11.62 -12.97
N GLU A 75 -17.06 10.80 -14.00
CA GLU A 75 -16.26 10.95 -15.20
C GLU A 75 -16.82 12.13 -16.00
N LEU A 76 -15.99 13.14 -16.23
CA LEU A 76 -16.36 14.26 -17.09
C LEU A 76 -16.24 13.81 -18.54
N GLU A 77 -17.25 14.13 -19.36
CA GLU A 77 -17.20 13.83 -20.79
C GLU A 77 -15.96 14.48 -21.43
N ASN A 78 -15.25 13.71 -22.26
CA ASN A 78 -14.04 14.11 -22.98
C ASN A 78 -12.76 14.29 -22.14
N THR A 79 -12.73 13.92 -20.86
CA THR A 79 -11.46 13.89 -20.11
C THR A 79 -10.54 12.82 -20.66
N ARG A 80 -9.35 13.21 -21.15
CA ARG A 80 -8.35 12.26 -21.60
C ARG A 80 -7.67 11.65 -20.38
N PHE A 81 -7.32 10.37 -20.49
CA PHE A 81 -6.62 9.67 -19.41
C PHE A 81 -5.30 10.37 -19.01
N ALA A 82 -4.58 10.92 -20.00
CA ALA A 82 -3.33 11.64 -19.79
C ALA A 82 -3.50 12.95 -18.99
N ASP A 83 -4.71 13.49 -18.92
CA ASP A 83 -5.02 14.72 -18.19
C ASP A 83 -5.45 14.42 -16.73
N LEU A 84 -5.61 13.14 -16.37
CA LEU A 84 -5.98 12.74 -15.01
C LEU A 84 -4.74 12.78 -14.09
N PRO A 85 -4.91 13.21 -12.82
CA PRO A 85 -3.86 13.05 -11.81
C PRO A 85 -3.46 11.59 -11.67
N THR A 86 -2.17 11.32 -11.43
CA THR A 86 -1.73 9.95 -11.14
C THR A 86 -2.41 9.45 -9.88
N ALA A 87 -3.12 8.33 -10.00
CA ALA A 87 -3.66 7.62 -8.86
C ALA A 87 -2.73 6.47 -8.45
N PHE A 88 -2.83 6.07 -7.19
CA PHE A 88 -2.00 5.04 -6.60
C PHE A 88 -2.84 3.99 -5.89
N HIS A 89 -2.41 2.74 -5.97
CA HIS A 89 -2.96 1.61 -5.22
C HIS A 89 -1.99 1.25 -4.10
N ARG A 90 -2.50 1.03 -2.88
CA ARG A 90 -1.68 0.47 -1.80
C ARG A 90 -1.31 -0.96 -2.16
N ASP A 91 -0.02 -1.23 -2.32
CA ASP A 91 0.44 -2.53 -2.82
C ASP A 91 0.54 -3.61 -1.72
N GLY A 92 0.39 -3.21 -0.45
CA GLY A 92 0.43 -4.13 0.68
C GLY A 92 1.84 -4.55 1.13
N SER A 93 2.89 -4.14 0.42
CA SER A 93 4.24 -4.67 0.67
C SER A 93 4.87 -4.12 1.96
N ILE A 94 4.67 -2.84 2.27
CA ILE A 94 5.27 -2.14 3.41
C ILE A 94 4.20 -1.30 4.11
N TYR A 95 4.08 -1.52 5.41
CA TYR A 95 3.42 -0.60 6.34
C TYR A 95 4.38 -0.29 7.49
N ALA A 96 4.92 0.92 7.53
CA ALA A 96 5.73 1.40 8.64
C ALA A 96 4.89 2.36 9.48
N MET A 97 4.88 2.20 10.81
CA MET A 97 3.98 2.98 11.67
C MET A 97 4.54 3.15 13.07
N ARG A 98 4.06 4.16 13.79
CA ARG A 98 4.24 4.30 15.24
C ARG A 98 3.56 3.15 15.97
N THR A 99 4.21 2.56 16.99
CA THR A 99 3.61 1.42 17.72
C THR A 99 2.35 1.80 18.48
N GLU A 100 2.14 3.08 18.76
CA GLU A 100 0.94 3.63 19.39
C GLU A 100 -0.32 3.45 18.51
N LEU A 101 -0.19 3.46 17.18
CA LEU A 101 -1.33 3.30 16.26
C LEU A 101 -2.06 1.96 16.47
N PRO A 102 -1.42 0.78 16.31
CA PRO A 102 -2.09 -0.49 16.52
C PRO A 102 -2.40 -0.76 18.01
N ARG A 103 -1.64 -0.17 18.95
CA ARG A 103 -1.84 -0.38 20.38
C ARG A 103 -3.05 0.36 20.94
N THR A 104 -3.15 1.64 20.66
CA THR A 104 -4.13 2.54 21.29
C THR A 104 -5.29 2.83 20.36
N GLN A 105 -4.99 3.13 19.10
CA GLN A 105 -6.00 3.55 18.11
C GLN A 105 -6.60 2.38 17.32
N ARG A 106 -6.01 1.18 17.44
CA ARG A 106 -6.45 -0.04 16.73
C ARG A 106 -6.49 0.13 15.20
N THR A 107 -5.58 0.92 14.66
CA THR A 107 -5.39 1.17 13.23
C THR A 107 -3.94 0.95 12.82
N LEU A 108 -3.69 0.72 11.54
CA LEU A 108 -2.34 0.71 10.95
C LEU A 108 -1.99 2.04 10.28
N LEU A 109 -3.01 2.86 9.99
CA LEU A 109 -2.88 4.15 9.32
C LEU A 109 -3.37 5.23 10.26
N GLY A 110 -2.49 6.20 10.54
CA GLY A 110 -2.80 7.37 11.35
C GLY A 110 -3.41 8.50 10.51
N ASP A 111 -3.45 9.70 11.10
CA ASP A 111 -4.00 10.88 10.44
C ASP A 111 -3.02 11.43 9.40
N GLU A 112 -1.72 11.47 9.72
CA GLU A 112 -0.67 11.85 8.78
C GLU A 112 -0.01 10.60 8.18
N VAL A 113 -0.42 10.27 6.95
CA VAL A 113 0.12 9.15 6.17
C VAL A 113 1.01 9.69 5.05
N ARG A 114 2.17 9.06 4.87
CA ARG A 114 3.04 9.29 3.70
C ARG A 114 3.20 8.00 2.91
N ALA A 115 3.76 8.10 1.71
CA ALA A 115 3.91 6.96 0.82
C ALA A 115 5.35 6.79 0.34
N VAL A 116 5.74 5.54 0.12
CA VAL A 116 6.86 5.18 -0.74
C VAL A 116 6.31 4.58 -2.02
N VAL A 117 6.79 5.03 -3.16
CA VAL A 117 6.28 4.57 -4.46
C VAL A 117 7.16 3.44 -4.97
N ASN A 118 6.55 2.29 -5.21
CA ASN A 118 7.18 1.12 -5.81
C ASN A 118 6.98 1.09 -7.32
N SER A 119 7.87 0.37 -8.01
CA SER A 119 7.71 0.04 -9.43
C SER A 119 6.46 -0.83 -9.61
N ARG A 120 5.68 -0.52 -10.63
CA ARG A 120 4.52 -1.33 -11.00
C ARG A 120 4.93 -2.64 -11.65
N GLU A 121 6.02 -2.62 -12.39
CA GLU A 121 6.56 -3.76 -13.14
C GLU A 121 6.95 -4.90 -12.20
N MET A 122 7.37 -4.56 -10.97
CA MET A 122 7.74 -5.52 -9.93
C MET A 122 6.59 -5.83 -8.95
N PHE A 123 5.40 -5.24 -9.14
CA PHE A 123 4.28 -5.41 -8.23
C PHE A 123 3.61 -6.76 -8.41
N VAL A 124 3.57 -7.54 -7.33
CA VAL A 124 2.76 -8.76 -7.24
C VAL A 124 2.25 -8.94 -5.82
N ASN A 125 0.94 -9.19 -5.69
CA ASN A 125 0.32 -9.65 -4.44
C ASN A 125 -0.30 -11.03 -4.70
N ILE A 126 0.15 -12.05 -3.97
CA ILE A 126 -0.25 -13.43 -4.19
C ILE A 126 -1.58 -13.68 -3.48
N ASP A 127 -2.67 -13.58 -4.24
CA ASP A 127 -4.02 -14.00 -3.82
C ASP A 127 -4.47 -15.28 -4.55
N THR A 128 -3.89 -15.53 -5.73
CA THR A 128 -4.25 -16.64 -6.61
C THR A 128 -3.03 -17.38 -7.16
N GLU A 129 -3.25 -18.58 -7.70
CA GLU A 129 -2.20 -19.35 -8.38
C GLU A 129 -1.61 -18.61 -9.60
N ARG A 130 -2.40 -17.76 -10.25
CA ARG A 130 -1.90 -16.91 -11.34
C ARG A 130 -0.88 -15.89 -10.84
N ASP A 131 -1.12 -15.31 -9.67
CA ASP A 131 -0.21 -14.33 -9.07
C ASP A 131 1.11 -15.00 -8.64
N TRP A 132 1.04 -16.25 -8.15
CA TRP A 132 2.23 -17.07 -7.87
C TRP A 132 3.09 -17.27 -9.12
N ASN A 133 2.48 -17.73 -10.22
CA ASN A 133 3.20 -17.96 -11.47
C ASN A 133 3.82 -16.66 -12.02
N HIS A 134 3.11 -15.55 -11.90
CA HIS A 134 3.63 -14.25 -12.29
C HIS A 134 4.82 -13.80 -11.43
N ALA A 135 4.77 -14.01 -10.11
CA ALA A 135 5.88 -13.72 -9.22
C ALA A 135 7.14 -14.53 -9.58
N GLU A 136 6.98 -15.82 -9.92
CA GLU A 136 8.06 -16.68 -10.39
C GLU A 136 8.70 -16.18 -11.70
N GLU A 137 7.89 -15.66 -12.63
CA GLU A 137 8.40 -15.08 -13.88
C GLU A 137 9.22 -13.82 -13.62
N LEU A 138 8.73 -12.91 -12.78
CA LEU A 138 9.43 -11.67 -12.41
C LEU A 138 10.77 -11.93 -11.69
N LEU A 139 10.88 -13.02 -10.92
CA LEU A 139 12.13 -13.38 -10.25
C LEU A 139 13.17 -14.02 -11.18
N ARG A 140 12.78 -14.43 -12.39
CA ARG A 140 13.67 -15.06 -13.38
C ARG A 140 14.20 -14.08 -14.43
N SER A 141 13.58 -12.91 -14.56
CA SER A 141 14.00 -11.83 -15.47
C SER A 141 15.15 -11.01 -14.91
#